data_AF-A0A967Z3H5-F1
#
_entry.id   AF-A0A967Z3H5-F1
#
_cell.length_a   1.000
_cell.length_b   1.000
_cell.length_c   1.000
_cell.angle_alpha   90.00
_cell.angle_beta   90.00
_cell.angle_gamma   90.00
#
_symmetry.space_group_name_H-M   'P 1'
#
loop_
_entity.id
_entity.type
_entity.pdbx_description
1 polymer ?
#
loop_
_entity_poly.entity_id
_entity_poly.type
_entity_poly.pdbx_seq_one_letter_code
_entity_poly.pdbx_strand_id
1 'polypeptide(L)'
;MRNVLVVLFLGILTAMLYVTTTASLDRGVFVAGSQLWPDPWFRATLADAYFGFITFYVWVVYKERSLAPRIIWFVLIMAFGNIAMSIYVLAKLFKLEPSESVEALLLRRST
;
A
#
# COMPACT_ATOMS: atom_id res chain seq x y z
N MET A 1 -7.96 -9.93 17.05
CA MET A 1 -7.77 -8.76 16.15
C MET A 1 -6.70 -8.99 15.09
N ARG A 2 -5.51 -9.52 15.42
CA ARG A 2 -4.46 -9.87 14.44
C ARG A 2 -4.96 -10.63 13.21
N ASN A 3 -5.68 -11.74 13.41
CA ASN A 3 -6.18 -12.56 12.30
C ASN A 3 -7.17 -11.82 11.40
N VAL A 4 -7.98 -10.92 11.96
CA VAL A 4 -8.90 -10.07 11.19
C VAL A 4 -8.11 -9.14 10.27
N LEU A 5 -7.04 -8.51 10.77
CA LEU A 5 -6.18 -7.65 9.95
C LEU A 5 -5.44 -8.46 8.88
N VAL A 6 -4.95 -9.65 9.21
CA VAL A 6 -4.29 -10.53 8.21
C VAL A 6 -5.27 -10.88 7.09
N VAL A 7 -6.49 -11.31 7.43
CA VAL A 7 -7.53 -11.63 6.42
C VAL A 7 -7.89 -10.40 5.59
N LEU A 8 -8.04 -9.23 6.23
CA LEU A 8 -8.35 -7.98 5.55
C LEU A 8 -7.27 -7.60 4.53
N PHE A 9 -6.00 -7.53 4.94
CA PHE A 9 -4.92 -7.10 4.05
C PHE A 9 -4.55 -8.16 3.01
N LEU A 10 -4.75 -9.45 3.29
CA LEU A 10 -4.68 -10.49 2.26
C LEU A 10 -5.81 -10.32 1.24
N GLY A 11 -7.04 -10.04 1.70
CA GLY A 11 -8.18 -9.76 0.82
C GLY A 11 -7.93 -8.56 -0.09
N ILE A 12 -7.44 -7.44 0.46
CA ILE A 12 -7.06 -6.25 -0.31
C ILE A 12 -5.96 -6.59 -1.32
N LEU A 13 -4.91 -7.30 -0.89
CA LEU A 13 -3.80 -7.68 -1.76
C LEU A 13 -4.29 -8.54 -2.94
N THR A 14 -5.08 -9.58 -2.67
CA THR A 14 -5.64 -10.46 -3.71
C THR A 14 -6.56 -9.71 -4.65
N ALA A 15 -7.44 -8.85 -4.13
CA ALA A 15 -8.36 -8.05 -4.95
C ALA A 15 -7.61 -7.08 -5.87
N MET A 16 -6.61 -6.38 -5.35
CA MET A 16 -5.81 -5.44 -6.15
C MET A 16 -4.98 -6.16 -7.20
N LEU A 17 -4.35 -7.30 -6.87
CA LEU A 17 -3.65 -8.12 -7.85
C LEU A 17 -4.59 -8.58 -8.96
N TYR A 18 -5.77 -9.09 -8.60
CA TYR A 18 -6.78 -9.51 -9.57
C TYR A 18 -7.17 -8.36 -10.51
N VAL A 19 -7.62 -7.23 -9.97
CA VAL A 19 -8.07 -6.07 -10.77
C VAL A 19 -6.94 -5.51 -11.63
N THR A 20 -5.74 -5.35 -11.08
CA THR A 20 -4.58 -4.83 -11.83
C THR A 20 -4.16 -5.78 -12.93
N THR A 21 -4.14 -7.09 -12.69
CA THR A 21 -3.82 -8.08 -13.73
C THR A 21 -4.89 -8.10 -14.82
N THR A 22 -6.18 -8.13 -14.48
CA THR A 22 -7.25 -8.12 -15.49
C THR A 22 -7.23 -6.85 -16.33
N ALA A 23 -7.00 -5.69 -15.71
CA ALA A 23 -6.89 -4.42 -16.44
C ALA A 23 -5.63 -4.37 -17.34
N SER A 24 -4.50 -4.92 -16.86
CA SER A 24 -3.24 -4.93 -17.62
C SER A 24 -3.28 -5.89 -18.81
N LEU A 25 -4.12 -6.93 -18.76
CA LEU A 25 -4.36 -7.85 -19.89
C LEU A 25 -5.25 -7.22 -20.97
N ASP A 26 -6.14 -6.29 -20.62
CA ASP A 26 -6.93 -5.50 -21.57
C ASP A 26 -6.04 -4.47 -22.30
N ARG A 27 -5.33 -3.63 -21.54
CA ARG A 27 -4.40 -2.62 -22.09
C ARG A 27 -3.41 -2.11 -21.05
N GLY A 28 -2.28 -1.60 -21.54
CA GLY A 28 -1.25 -1.01 -20.69
C GLY A 28 -1.73 0.26 -19.97
N VAL A 29 -1.25 0.47 -18.74
CA VAL A 29 -1.64 1.59 -17.86
C VAL A 29 -1.43 2.96 -18.50
N PHE A 30 -0.38 3.14 -19.30
CA PHE A 30 -0.09 4.42 -19.97
C PHE A 30 -1.08 4.72 -21.09
N VAL A 31 -1.57 3.69 -21.79
CA VAL A 31 -2.58 3.84 -22.84
C VAL A 31 -3.95 4.14 -22.23
N ALA A 32 -4.33 3.43 -21.17
CA ALA A 32 -5.56 3.75 -20.43
C ALA A 32 -5.50 5.16 -19.82
N GLY A 33 -4.36 5.53 -19.24
CA GLY A 33 -4.14 6.83 -18.62
C GLY A 33 -4.26 7.99 -19.61
N SER A 34 -3.68 7.88 -20.81
CA SER A 34 -3.77 8.95 -21.81
C SER A 34 -5.20 9.18 -22.31
N GLN A 35 -6.01 8.12 -22.40
CA GLN A 35 -7.42 8.20 -22.79
C GLN A 35 -8.30 8.79 -21.69
N LEU A 36 -8.01 8.48 -20.42
CA LEU A 36 -8.80 8.96 -19.27
C LEU A 36 -8.36 10.34 -18.78
N TRP A 37 -7.16 10.81 -19.14
CA TRP A 37 -6.62 12.10 -18.69
C TRP A 37 -7.52 13.33 -18.90
N PRO A 38 -8.28 13.45 -20.01
CA PRO A 38 -9.20 14.57 -20.21
C PRO A 38 -10.34 14.62 -19.19
N ASP A 39 -10.69 13.50 -18.55
CA ASP A 39 -11.78 13.41 -17.58
C ASP A 39 -11.36 14.04 -16.24
N PRO A 40 -12.07 15.09 -15.76
CA PRO A 40 -11.79 15.71 -14.47
C PRO A 40 -11.89 14.75 -13.27
N TRP A 41 -12.84 13.82 -13.29
CA TRP A 41 -13.02 12.86 -12.19
C TRP A 41 -11.91 11.82 -12.14
N PHE A 42 -11.36 11.44 -13.30
CA PHE A 42 -10.17 10.57 -13.34
C PHE A 42 -8.98 11.24 -12.64
N ARG A 43 -8.72 12.53 -12.94
CA ARG A 43 -7.65 13.28 -12.27
C ARG A 43 -7.90 13.45 -10.77
N ALA A 44 -9.14 13.72 -10.38
CA ALA A 44 -9.50 13.91 -8.97
C ALA A 44 -9.32 12.61 -8.16
N THR A 45 -9.80 11.47 -8.68
CA THR A 45 -9.66 10.16 -8.02
C THR A 45 -8.21 9.67 -8.01
N LEU A 46 -7.44 9.93 -9.07
CA LEU A 46 -6.01 9.64 -9.09
C LEU A 46 -5.27 10.48 -8.04
N ALA A 47 -5.57 11.78 -7.95
CA ALA A 47 -5.00 12.65 -6.92
C ALA A 47 -5.35 12.15 -5.51
N ASP A 48 -6.62 11.84 -5.24
CA ASP A 48 -7.08 11.30 -3.95
C ASP A 48 -6.30 10.04 -3.55
N ALA A 49 -6.15 9.08 -4.47
CA ALA A 49 -5.36 7.88 -4.24
C ALA A 49 -3.90 8.19 -3.89
N TYR A 50 -3.23 9.05 -4.67
CA TYR A 50 -1.82 9.39 -4.44
C TYR A 50 -1.61 10.20 -3.15
N PHE A 51 -2.52 11.10 -2.79
CA PHE A 51 -2.46 11.78 -1.48
C PHE A 51 -2.69 10.79 -0.34
N GLY A 52 -3.56 9.80 -0.50
CA GLY A 52 -3.70 8.69 0.43
C GLY A 52 -2.40 7.88 0.59
N PHE A 53 -1.71 7.61 -0.52
CA PHE A 53 -0.42 6.90 -0.51
C PHE A 53 0.66 7.69 0.23
N ILE A 54 0.71 9.02 0.03
CA ILE A 54 1.64 9.90 0.74
C ILE A 54 1.33 9.89 2.24
N THR A 55 0.06 10.03 2.64
CA THR A 55 -0.36 9.97 4.04
C THR A 55 0.06 8.66 4.71
N PHE A 56 -0.17 7.52 4.06
CA PHE A 56 0.31 6.23 4.56
C PHE A 56 1.84 6.16 4.60
N TYR A 57 2.53 6.68 3.59
CA TYR A 57 3.98 6.68 3.55
C TYR A 57 4.61 7.50 4.67
N VAL A 58 4.01 8.62 5.10
CA VAL A 58 4.46 9.37 6.28
C VAL A 58 4.49 8.47 7.53
N TRP A 59 3.48 7.62 7.70
CA TRP A 59 3.50 6.62 8.77
C TRP A 59 4.61 5.57 8.59
N VAL A 60 4.91 5.14 7.36
CA VAL A 60 6.05 4.26 7.08
C VAL A 60 7.39 4.92 7.43
N VAL A 61 7.56 6.22 7.14
CA VAL A 61 8.76 6.98 7.52
C VAL A 61 8.94 7.01 9.03
N TYR A 62 7.85 7.19 9.79
CA TYR A 62 7.88 7.09 11.25
C TYR A 62 8.28 5.68 11.72
N LYS A 63 7.76 4.63 11.08
CA LYS A 63 8.02 3.23 11.45
C LYS A 63 9.44 2.74 11.13
N GLU A 64 9.99 3.13 9.99
CA GLU A 64 11.31 2.69 9.55
C GLU A 64 12.44 3.55 10.13
N ARG A 65 13.48 2.90 10.69
CA ARG A 65 14.62 3.61 11.32
C ARG A 65 15.65 4.08 10.31
N SER A 66 15.99 3.22 9.34
CA SER A 66 17.05 3.47 8.37
C SER A 66 16.51 4.09 7.08
N LEU A 67 17.37 4.82 6.38
CA LEU A 67 17.01 5.53 5.16
C LEU A 67 16.67 4.57 4.00
N ALA A 68 17.39 3.45 3.89
CA ALA A 68 17.19 2.47 2.82
C ALA A 68 15.75 1.92 2.73
N PRO A 69 15.15 1.34 3.78
CA PRO A 69 13.77 0.87 3.71
C PRO A 69 12.76 1.99 3.48
N ARG A 70 13.02 3.23 3.95
CA ARG A 70 12.16 4.38 3.63
C ARG A 70 12.11 4.63 2.12
N ILE A 71 13.28 4.70 1.48
CA ILE A 71 13.37 4.93 0.02
C ILE A 71 12.73 3.76 -0.75
N ILE A 72 13.00 2.52 -0.35
CA ILE A 72 12.43 1.33 -1.01
C ILE A 72 10.89 1.38 -0.91
N TRP A 73 10.34 1.61 0.28
CA TRP A 73 8.90 1.66 0.45
C TRP A 73 8.25 2.86 -0.23
N PHE A 74 8.94 3.99 -0.32
CA PHE A 74 8.46 5.13 -1.11
C PHE A 74 8.23 4.73 -2.57
N VAL A 75 9.25 4.17 -3.20
CA VAL A 75 9.19 3.75 -4.61
C VAL A 75 8.11 2.70 -4.81
N LEU A 76 8.06 1.68 -3.93
CA LEU A 76 7.05 0.62 -4.03
C LEU A 76 5.61 1.16 -3.86
N ILE A 77 5.38 2.06 -2.90
CA ILE A 77 4.04 2.60 -2.65
C ILE A 77 3.61 3.54 -3.80
N MET A 78 4.51 4.37 -4.33
CA MET A 78 4.16 5.26 -5.44
C MET A 78 3.94 4.52 -6.76
N ALA A 79 4.58 3.36 -6.94
CA ALA A 79 4.43 2.53 -8.13
C ALA A 79 3.24 1.56 -8.05
N PHE A 80 3.02 0.93 -6.88
CA PHE A 80 2.07 -0.17 -6.73
C PHE A 80 0.88 0.14 -5.80
N GLY A 81 0.88 1.30 -5.14
CA GLY A 81 -0.22 1.75 -4.29
C GLY A 81 -0.60 0.73 -3.22
N ASN A 82 -1.88 0.35 -3.21
CA ASN A 82 -2.48 -0.57 -2.24
C ASN A 82 -1.83 -1.96 -2.19
N ILE A 83 -1.21 -2.43 -3.28
CA ILE A 83 -0.47 -3.70 -3.28
C ILE A 83 0.73 -3.59 -2.34
N ALA A 84 1.57 -2.55 -2.51
CA ALA A 84 2.73 -2.34 -1.65
C ALA A 84 2.35 -2.03 -0.20
N MET A 85 1.30 -1.23 0.02
CA MET A 85 0.81 -0.94 1.37
C MET A 85 0.31 -2.21 2.09
N SER A 86 -0.41 -3.10 1.38
CA SER A 86 -0.87 -4.37 1.96
C SER A 86 0.30 -5.30 2.29
N ILE A 87 1.29 -5.41 1.39
CA ILE A 87 2.51 -6.18 1.65
C ILE A 87 3.26 -5.61 2.86
N TYR A 88 3.37 -4.29 2.99
CA TYR A 88 4.02 -3.64 4.14
C TYR A 88 3.35 -4.05 5.45
N VAL A 89 2.02 -3.89 5.53
CA VAL A 89 1.27 -4.20 6.75
C VAL A 89 1.34 -5.68 7.09
N LEU A 90 1.16 -6.57 6.10
CA LEU A 90 1.30 -8.02 6.31
C LEU A 90 2.70 -8.39 6.80
N ALA A 91 3.74 -7.83 6.21
CA ALA A 91 5.11 -8.06 6.64
C ALA A 91 5.35 -7.60 8.09
N LYS A 92 4.74 -6.50 8.54
CA LYS A 92 4.80 -6.06 9.95
C LYS A 92 3.96 -6.96 10.86
N LEU A 93 2.77 -7.37 10.45
CA LEU A 93 1.89 -8.28 11.19
C LEU A 93 2.51 -9.67 11.40
N PHE A 94 3.23 -10.21 10.41
CA PHE A 94 3.91 -11.50 10.54
C PHE A 94 5.17 -11.41 11.40
N LYS A 95 5.76 -10.22 11.56
CA LYS A 95 6.87 -9.97 12.48
C LYS A 95 6.44 -9.77 13.93
N LEU A 96 5.14 -9.65 14.23
CA LEU A 96 4.62 -9.55 15.60
C LEU A 96 4.75 -10.90 16.32
N GLU A 97 5.29 -10.86 17.53
CA GLU A 97 5.32 -12.00 18.44
C GLU A 97 3.89 -12.37 18.86
N PRO A 98 3.61 -13.64 19.19
CA PRO A 98 2.27 -14.06 19.63
C PRO A 98 1.76 -13.32 20.88
N SER A 99 2.68 -12.83 21.72
CA SER A 99 2.41 -12.07 22.95
C SER A 99 2.22 -10.57 22.73
N GLU A 100 2.66 -10.03 21.59
CA GLU A 100 2.54 -8.61 21.29
C GLU A 100 1.11 -8.25 20.88
N SER A 101 0.60 -7.16 21.45
CA SER A 101 -0.71 -6.63 21.06
C SER A 101 -0.66 -5.91 19.72
N VAL A 102 -1.82 -5.74 19.08
CA VAL A 102 -1.93 -5.17 17.73
C VAL A 102 -1.49 -3.70 17.68
N GLU A 103 -1.51 -2.98 18.78
CA GLU A 103 -1.01 -1.60 18.88
C GLU A 103 0.49 -1.51 18.55
N ALA A 104 1.26 -2.59 18.74
CA ALA A 104 2.65 -2.69 18.30
C ALA A 104 2.80 -2.58 16.76
N LEU A 105 1.72 -2.86 16.01
CA LEU A 105 1.66 -2.58 14.58
C LEU A 105 1.72 -1.08 14.31
N LEU A 106 1.04 -0.26 15.11
CA LEU A 106 0.92 1.19 14.88
C LEU A 106 2.16 1.94 15.35
N LEU A 107 2.73 1.55 16.49
CA LEU A 107 3.84 2.24 17.14
C LEU A 107 5.18 1.81 16.57
N ARG A 108 6.15 2.72 16.48
CA ARG A 108 7.53 2.36 16.13
C ARG A 108 8.09 1.44 17.21
N ARG A 109 8.68 0.30 16.82
CA ARG A 109 9.35 -0.60 17.78
C ARG A 109 10.54 0.11 18.43
N SER A 110 10.59 0.06 19.75
CA SER A 110 11.73 0.45 20.58
C SER A 110 12.75 -0.70 20.60
N THR A 111 13.45 -0.93 19.49
CA THR A 111 14.78 -1.56 19.58
C THR A 111 15.82 -0.62 20.15
#